data_AF-A0A258S145-F1
#
_entry.id   AF-A0A258S145-F1
#
_cell.length_a   1.000
_cell.length_b   1.000
_cell.length_c   1.000
_cell.angle_alpha   90.00
_cell.angle_beta   90.00
_cell.angle_gamma   90.00
#
_symmetry.space_group_name_H-M   'P 1'
#
loop_
_entity.id
_entity.type
_entity.pdbx_description
1 polymer ?
#
loop_
_entity_poly.entity_id
_entity_poly.type
_entity_poly.pdbx_seq_one_letter_code
_entity_poly.pdbx_strand_id
1 'polypeptide(L)'
;MLEKPDDPDLAAAAHRLIFLSLSSGYMTAFADPDRPDFVPAVNTAHNAVGVNPDFIYYHAAVDGSGQYRITGNRGDGLFLLMDIAAGGLGAMDDLGPSLALVDFDTLNLGPDGSIDLLLSSTRPPAWTGDWRALDPAAKTLAVRQASYDWGAGDDARLTIERIDRPVASARITPAETAKRLQRLLSHPERFAGLALKFMAGQRAKQLLNAFEHDDWAGRGGVTGQHYYQGLFRIEPGQLLILETALPETVRYWNVQLSDPLWNAVDWLNHQSSVNGGQAQIDSDGKFRAVIALEDPGVPNWLDPAGWRDGLVMLRWTEATSGPAPILTSVPCADLRAHLPCDTPLITPEAREAALRHRRRGVQRRRRW
;
A
#
# COMPACT_ATOMS: atom_id res chain seq x y z
N MET A 1 -21.46 -4.38 5.85
CA MET A 1 -22.43 -3.57 6.63
C MET A 1 -21.67 -2.36 7.14
N LEU A 2 -22.13 -1.18 6.75
CA LEU A 2 -21.62 0.10 7.27
C LEU A 2 -21.97 0.23 8.75
N GLU A 3 -21.04 0.71 9.58
CA GLU A 3 -21.26 0.85 11.03
C GLU A 3 -22.32 1.92 11.35
N LYS A 4 -22.27 3.04 10.62
CA LYS A 4 -23.19 4.18 10.77
C LYS A 4 -23.79 4.52 9.40
N PRO A 5 -24.79 3.75 8.91
CA PRO A 5 -25.35 3.98 7.57
C PRO A 5 -26.06 5.33 7.45
N ASP A 6 -26.51 5.92 8.56
CA ASP A 6 -27.19 7.22 8.60
C ASP A 6 -26.20 8.41 8.66
N ASP A 7 -24.90 8.16 8.81
CA ASP A 7 -23.87 9.20 8.72
C ASP A 7 -23.69 9.58 7.23
N PRO A 8 -24.04 10.82 6.82
CA PRO A 8 -24.03 11.22 5.42
C PRO A 8 -22.63 11.21 4.82
N ASP A 9 -21.59 11.52 5.59
CA ASP A 9 -20.21 11.56 5.10
C ASP A 9 -19.69 10.15 4.87
N LEU A 10 -19.97 9.25 5.82
CA LEU A 10 -19.60 7.84 5.69
C LEU A 10 -20.37 7.15 4.55
N ALA A 11 -21.66 7.46 4.38
CA ALA A 11 -22.46 6.99 3.26
C ALA A 11 -21.91 7.49 1.92
N ALA A 12 -21.56 8.77 1.81
CA ALA A 12 -20.94 9.33 0.61
C ALA A 12 -19.59 8.67 0.29
N ALA A 13 -18.74 8.47 1.29
CA ALA A 13 -17.46 7.79 1.14
C ALA A 13 -17.64 6.33 0.67
N ALA A 14 -18.66 5.62 1.17
CA ALA A 14 -18.96 4.26 0.74
C ALA A 14 -19.45 4.18 -0.71
N HIS A 15 -20.28 5.13 -1.15
CA HIS A 15 -20.65 5.23 -2.56
C HIS A 15 -19.41 5.44 -3.43
N ARG A 16 -18.50 6.33 -3.03
CA ARG A 16 -17.24 6.55 -3.75
C ARG A 16 -16.40 5.27 -3.83
N LEU A 17 -16.30 4.48 -2.75
CA LEU A 17 -15.61 3.19 -2.76
C LEU A 17 -16.22 2.20 -3.77
N ILE A 18 -17.55 2.15 -3.88
CA ILE A 18 -18.24 1.30 -4.87
C ILE A 18 -17.89 1.70 -6.31
N PHE A 19 -17.97 2.98 -6.66
CA PHE A 19 -17.63 3.45 -8.01
C PHE A 19 -16.14 3.33 -8.32
N LEU A 20 -15.27 3.56 -7.34
CA LEU A 20 -13.83 3.33 -7.45
C LEU A 20 -13.53 1.85 -7.72
N SER A 21 -14.24 0.93 -7.06
CA SER A 21 -14.11 -0.51 -7.29
C SER A 21 -14.49 -0.87 -8.73
N LEU A 22 -15.52 -0.24 -9.30
CA LEU A 22 -15.86 -0.46 -10.72
C LEU A 22 -14.72 0.01 -11.65
N SER A 23 -14.13 1.17 -11.38
CA SER A 23 -13.01 1.70 -12.19
C SER A 23 -11.76 0.81 -12.10
N SER A 24 -11.34 0.43 -10.89
CA SER A 24 -10.19 -0.46 -10.69
C SER A 24 -10.45 -1.86 -11.27
N GLY A 25 -11.66 -2.39 -11.12
CA GLY A 25 -12.08 -3.63 -11.74
C GLY A 25 -11.96 -3.61 -13.27
N TYR A 26 -12.26 -2.48 -13.92
CA TYR A 26 -12.16 -2.39 -15.38
C TYR A 26 -10.73 -2.56 -15.88
N MET A 27 -9.74 -2.02 -15.15
CA MET A 27 -8.31 -2.15 -15.49
C MET A 27 -7.87 -3.61 -15.60
N THR A 28 -8.56 -4.52 -14.91
CA THR A 28 -8.18 -5.93 -14.78
C THR A 28 -9.15 -6.87 -15.49
N ALA A 29 -10.39 -6.44 -15.72
CA ALA A 29 -11.44 -7.22 -16.39
C ALA A 29 -11.00 -7.72 -17.77
N PHE A 30 -10.19 -6.93 -18.46
CA PHE A 30 -9.69 -7.23 -19.80
C PHE A 30 -8.19 -7.60 -19.84
N ALA A 31 -7.56 -7.78 -18.68
CA ALA A 31 -6.20 -8.31 -18.62
C ALA A 31 -6.14 -9.70 -19.27
N ASP A 32 -5.05 -9.97 -19.97
CA ASP A 32 -4.85 -11.19 -20.74
C ASP A 32 -3.50 -11.82 -20.39
N PRO A 33 -3.47 -13.03 -19.78
CA PRO A 33 -2.21 -13.68 -19.46
C PRO A 33 -1.40 -14.10 -20.69
N ASP A 34 -2.00 -14.15 -21.89
CA ASP A 34 -1.26 -14.39 -23.15
C ASP A 34 -0.63 -13.11 -23.71
N ARG A 35 -1.13 -11.95 -23.29
CA ARG A 35 -0.66 -10.61 -23.67
C ARG A 35 -0.59 -9.73 -22.42
N PRO A 36 0.27 -10.11 -21.46
CA PRO A 36 0.29 -9.49 -20.15
C PRO A 36 0.70 -8.01 -20.27
N ASP A 37 0.11 -7.19 -19.42
CA ASP A 37 0.50 -5.80 -19.21
C ASP A 37 0.42 -5.49 -17.71
N PHE A 38 1.27 -4.59 -17.24
CA PHE A 38 1.19 -4.08 -15.88
C PHE A 38 0.14 -2.98 -15.81
N VAL A 39 -0.91 -3.22 -15.03
CA VAL A 39 -1.98 -2.26 -14.77
C VAL A 39 -1.93 -1.79 -13.31
N PRO A 40 -2.33 -0.54 -13.01
CA PRO A 40 -2.36 -0.05 -11.63
C PRO A 40 -3.26 -0.91 -10.74
N ALA A 41 -2.82 -1.16 -9.50
CA ALA A 41 -3.61 -1.89 -8.51
C ALA A 41 -4.37 -0.92 -7.57
N VAL A 42 -3.63 -0.29 -6.66
CA VAL A 42 -4.12 0.73 -5.72
C VAL A 42 -3.19 1.94 -5.77
N ASN A 43 -3.77 3.14 -5.75
CA ASN A 43 -3.05 4.41 -5.86
C ASN A 43 -3.95 5.56 -5.36
N THR A 44 -3.62 6.82 -5.62
CA THR A 44 -4.45 7.97 -5.21
C THR A 44 -5.85 8.00 -5.84
N ALA A 45 -6.02 7.45 -7.05
CA ALA A 45 -7.30 7.37 -7.76
C ALA A 45 -8.08 6.08 -7.40
N HIS A 46 -7.37 4.97 -7.20
CA HIS A 46 -7.87 3.69 -6.71
C HIS A 46 -7.48 3.47 -5.24
N ASN A 47 -7.72 4.49 -4.40
CA ASN A 47 -7.42 4.47 -2.98
C ASN A 47 -8.41 3.57 -2.24
N ALA A 48 -7.93 2.40 -1.84
CA ALA A 48 -8.67 1.45 -1.03
C ALA A 48 -7.72 0.50 -0.29
N VAL A 49 -8.29 -0.35 0.56
CA VAL A 49 -7.64 -1.50 1.21
C VAL A 49 -6.30 -1.18 1.90
N GLY A 50 -6.24 -0.03 2.57
CA GLY A 50 -5.10 0.40 3.37
C GLY A 50 -3.83 0.61 2.56
N VAL A 51 -3.98 1.03 1.28
CA VAL A 51 -2.86 1.32 0.37
C VAL A 51 -1.75 2.09 1.09
N ASN A 52 -0.50 1.65 0.91
CA ASN A 52 0.63 2.34 1.51
C ASN A 52 0.98 3.59 0.68
N PRO A 53 0.94 4.80 1.27
CA PRO A 53 1.31 6.04 0.61
C PRO A 53 2.69 6.04 -0.02
N ASP A 54 3.62 5.25 0.53
CA ASP A 54 5.01 5.21 0.09
C ASP A 54 5.24 4.27 -1.09
N PHE A 55 4.25 3.46 -1.49
CA PHE A 55 4.42 2.43 -2.50
C PHE A 55 3.69 2.78 -3.81
N ILE A 56 4.26 2.39 -4.94
CA ILE A 56 3.54 2.29 -6.22
C ILE A 56 3.18 0.82 -6.42
N TYR A 57 1.92 0.57 -6.74
CA TYR A 57 1.40 -0.78 -6.95
C TYR A 57 0.86 -0.97 -8.36
N TYR A 58 1.30 -2.04 -9.00
CA TYR A 58 0.75 -2.51 -10.27
C TYR A 58 0.80 -4.03 -10.30
N HIS A 59 0.00 -4.63 -11.16
CA HIS A 59 -0.05 -6.07 -11.30
C HIS A 59 -0.28 -6.48 -12.74
N ALA A 60 0.06 -7.72 -13.05
CA ALA A 60 -0.19 -8.34 -14.35
C ALA A 60 -0.87 -9.69 -14.16
N ALA A 61 -1.78 -10.04 -15.08
CA ALA A 61 -2.34 -11.38 -15.17
C ALA A 61 -1.33 -12.33 -15.80
N VAL A 62 -1.21 -13.54 -15.26
CA VAL A 62 -0.36 -14.61 -15.79
C VAL A 62 -1.08 -15.95 -15.76
N ASP A 63 -0.61 -16.88 -16.58
CA ASP A 63 -0.99 -18.28 -16.58
C ASP A 63 0.20 -19.07 -16.05
N GLY A 64 0.04 -19.73 -14.90
CA GLY A 64 1.11 -20.50 -14.25
C GLY A 64 1.77 -21.58 -15.12
N SER A 65 1.16 -21.96 -16.26
CA SER A 65 1.76 -22.87 -17.24
C SER A 65 2.68 -22.18 -18.27
N GLY A 66 2.66 -20.85 -18.34
CA GLY A 66 3.41 -20.06 -19.32
C GLY A 66 4.87 -19.80 -18.96
N GLN A 67 5.58 -19.15 -19.88
CA GLN A 67 6.92 -18.61 -19.64
C GLN A 67 6.89 -17.11 -19.87
N TYR A 68 7.34 -16.35 -18.88
CA TYR A 68 7.28 -14.89 -18.90
C TYR A 68 8.66 -14.29 -18.69
N ARG A 69 9.05 -13.35 -19.54
CA ARG A 69 10.26 -12.55 -19.35
C ARG A 69 9.86 -11.18 -18.82
N ILE A 70 10.50 -10.79 -17.72
CA ILE A 70 10.38 -9.47 -17.13
C ILE A 70 11.71 -8.76 -17.34
N THR A 71 11.68 -7.63 -18.03
CA THR A 71 12.88 -6.81 -18.24
C THR A 71 12.61 -5.37 -17.81
N GLY A 72 13.66 -4.57 -17.67
CA GLY A 72 13.52 -3.16 -17.38
C GLY A 72 14.64 -2.63 -16.51
N ASN A 73 14.32 -1.71 -15.61
CA ASN A 73 15.29 -1.08 -14.72
C ASN A 73 14.78 -1.04 -13.28
N ARG A 74 15.67 -1.32 -12.34
CA ARG A 74 15.38 -1.36 -10.90
C ARG A 74 15.03 0.02 -10.32
N GLY A 75 15.53 1.11 -10.90
CA GLY A 75 15.36 2.46 -10.37
C GLY A 75 15.98 2.66 -8.98
N ASP A 76 15.71 3.82 -8.39
CA ASP A 76 16.38 4.30 -7.17
C ASP A 76 15.55 4.05 -5.89
N GLY A 77 14.35 3.49 -6.02
CA GLY A 77 13.49 3.17 -4.87
C GLY A 77 14.18 2.25 -3.86
N LEU A 78 13.75 2.30 -2.60
CA LEU A 78 14.31 1.53 -1.47
C LEU A 78 14.34 0.02 -1.73
N PHE A 79 13.26 -0.50 -2.30
CA PHE A 79 13.13 -1.89 -2.72
C PHE A 79 12.05 -2.04 -3.77
N LEU A 80 12.17 -3.12 -4.55
CA LEU A 80 11.17 -3.55 -5.52
C LEU A 80 10.87 -5.02 -5.26
N LEU A 81 9.60 -5.29 -4.94
CA LEU A 81 9.12 -6.65 -4.65
C LEU A 81 8.01 -7.02 -5.63
N MET A 82 7.98 -8.28 -6.04
CA MET A 82 6.86 -8.87 -6.77
C MET A 82 6.38 -10.13 -6.07
N ASP A 83 5.12 -10.14 -5.71
CA ASP A 83 4.43 -11.32 -5.20
C ASP A 83 3.83 -12.11 -6.37
N ILE A 84 4.14 -13.40 -6.45
CA ILE A 84 3.50 -14.35 -7.38
C ILE A 84 2.37 -14.99 -6.60
N ALA A 85 1.12 -14.80 -7.03
CA ALA A 85 -0.05 -15.23 -6.27
C ALA A 85 -1.03 -16.09 -7.07
N ALA A 86 -1.73 -16.98 -6.37
CA ALA A 86 -2.77 -17.85 -6.95
C ALA A 86 -4.12 -17.14 -7.19
N GLY A 87 -4.16 -15.83 -6.97
CA GLY A 87 -5.35 -15.01 -7.04
C GLY A 87 -4.98 -13.53 -6.93
N GLY A 88 -5.94 -12.66 -6.71
CA GLY A 88 -5.68 -11.22 -6.65
C GLY A 88 -6.91 -10.38 -6.37
N LEU A 89 -6.71 -9.07 -6.40
CA LEU A 89 -7.78 -8.08 -6.23
C LEU A 89 -8.48 -7.72 -7.54
N GLY A 90 -8.14 -8.36 -8.67
CA GLY A 90 -8.71 -8.06 -9.97
C GLY A 90 -10.16 -8.52 -10.12
N ALA A 91 -10.89 -7.94 -11.08
CA ALA A 91 -12.27 -8.29 -11.37
C ALA A 91 -12.42 -9.75 -11.84
N MET A 92 -11.42 -10.28 -12.53
CA MET A 92 -11.42 -11.67 -12.98
C MET A 92 -10.90 -12.65 -11.93
N ASP A 93 -10.31 -12.17 -10.85
CA ASP A 93 -9.65 -13.00 -9.85
C ASP A 93 -10.54 -13.25 -8.64
N ASP A 94 -10.29 -14.38 -7.97
CA ASP A 94 -10.67 -14.58 -6.58
C ASP A 94 -9.42 -14.39 -5.71
N LEU A 95 -9.61 -14.15 -4.41
CA LEU A 95 -8.48 -14.03 -3.49
C LEU A 95 -7.74 -15.38 -3.41
N GLY A 96 -6.41 -15.32 -3.42
CA GLY A 96 -5.55 -16.50 -3.32
C GLY A 96 -4.28 -16.19 -2.51
N PRO A 97 -3.58 -17.22 -2.02
CA PRO A 97 -2.35 -17.03 -1.28
C PRO A 97 -1.20 -16.54 -2.18
N SER A 98 -0.21 -15.93 -1.53
CA SER A 98 1.14 -15.78 -2.08
C SER A 98 1.77 -17.15 -2.28
N LEU A 99 2.36 -17.37 -3.45
CA LEU A 99 3.06 -18.60 -3.84
C LEU A 99 4.57 -18.41 -3.77
N ALA A 100 5.06 -17.21 -4.10
CA ALA A 100 6.46 -16.83 -3.98
C ALA A 100 6.62 -15.31 -3.94
N LEU A 101 7.64 -14.84 -3.23
CA LEU A 101 8.07 -13.44 -3.25
C LEU A 101 9.39 -13.32 -3.99
N VAL A 102 9.44 -12.40 -4.96
CA VAL A 102 10.66 -12.02 -5.67
C VAL A 102 11.11 -10.66 -5.15
N ASP A 103 12.25 -10.62 -4.47
CA ASP A 103 12.98 -9.38 -4.19
C ASP A 103 13.94 -9.10 -5.35
N PHE A 104 13.70 -8.02 -6.09
CA PHE A 104 14.52 -7.66 -7.24
C PHE A 104 15.94 -7.24 -6.85
N ASP A 105 16.16 -6.88 -5.58
CA ASP A 105 17.50 -6.52 -5.07
C ASP A 105 18.39 -7.77 -4.93
N THR A 106 17.80 -8.97 -5.00
CA THR A 106 18.53 -10.26 -5.00
C THR A 106 18.87 -10.76 -6.42
N LEU A 107 18.52 -10.00 -7.45
CA LEU A 107 18.81 -10.34 -8.85
C LEU A 107 20.22 -9.85 -9.24
N ASN A 108 20.76 -10.45 -10.30
CA ASN A 108 21.99 -10.03 -10.93
C ASN A 108 21.71 -8.82 -11.84
N LEU A 109 21.61 -7.64 -11.22
CA LEU A 109 21.34 -6.40 -11.96
C LEU A 109 22.52 -6.04 -12.89
N GLY A 110 22.19 -5.53 -14.07
CA GLY A 110 23.19 -4.98 -14.99
C GLY A 110 23.86 -3.72 -14.45
N PRO A 111 24.96 -3.25 -15.06
CA PRO A 111 25.72 -2.08 -14.60
C PRO A 111 24.90 -0.78 -14.50
N ASP A 112 23.81 -0.68 -15.27
CA ASP A 112 22.87 0.44 -15.30
C ASP A 112 21.60 0.18 -14.47
N GLY A 113 21.55 -0.92 -13.70
CA GLY A 113 20.35 -1.37 -12.99
C GLY A 113 19.38 -2.17 -13.84
N SER A 114 19.77 -2.64 -15.02
CA SER A 114 18.90 -3.45 -15.89
C SER A 114 18.49 -4.76 -15.22
N ILE A 115 17.22 -5.12 -15.39
CA ILE A 115 16.63 -6.38 -14.94
C ILE A 115 16.41 -7.31 -16.13
N ASP A 116 16.71 -8.60 -15.97
CA ASP A 116 16.35 -9.66 -16.91
C ASP A 116 15.97 -10.95 -16.16
N LEU A 117 14.67 -11.13 -15.91
CA LEU A 117 14.12 -12.21 -15.10
C LEU A 117 13.20 -13.10 -15.94
N LEU A 118 13.46 -14.41 -15.93
CA LEU A 118 12.55 -15.42 -16.48
C LEU A 118 11.71 -16.06 -15.37
N LEU A 119 10.39 -16.10 -15.59
CA LEU A 119 9.44 -16.89 -14.83
C LEU A 119 8.98 -18.08 -15.67
N SER A 120 9.12 -19.30 -15.14
CA SER A 120 8.63 -20.52 -15.80
C SER A 120 8.58 -21.69 -14.82
N SER A 121 7.80 -22.73 -15.13
CA SER A 121 7.71 -23.93 -14.29
C SER A 121 9.05 -24.68 -14.16
N THR A 122 9.88 -24.64 -15.19
CA THR A 122 11.21 -25.26 -15.22
C THR A 122 12.22 -24.33 -15.86
N ARG A 123 13.43 -24.23 -15.29
CA ARG A 123 14.50 -23.41 -15.84
C ARG A 123 14.95 -23.97 -17.20
N PRO A 124 14.86 -23.21 -18.31
CA PRO A 124 15.38 -23.68 -19.59
C PRO A 124 16.91 -23.88 -19.51
N PRO A 125 17.46 -24.99 -20.05
CA PRO A 125 18.90 -25.27 -19.97
C PRO A 125 19.79 -24.17 -20.59
N ALA A 126 19.29 -23.46 -21.60
CA ALA A 126 20.01 -22.38 -22.26
C ALA A 126 19.89 -21.02 -21.54
N TRP A 127 19.11 -20.92 -20.45
CA TRP A 127 18.88 -19.65 -19.75
C TRP A 127 19.98 -19.32 -18.75
N THR A 128 20.73 -18.25 -19.05
CA THR A 128 21.86 -17.78 -18.23
C THR A 128 21.51 -16.64 -17.28
N GLY A 129 20.37 -15.98 -17.46
CA GLY A 129 19.91 -14.87 -16.61
C GLY A 129 19.27 -15.33 -15.31
N ASP A 130 18.69 -14.38 -14.57
CA ASP A 130 17.92 -14.69 -13.38
C ASP A 130 16.67 -15.48 -13.72
N TRP A 131 16.34 -16.42 -12.86
CA TRP A 131 15.18 -17.28 -13.01
C TRP A 131 14.48 -17.46 -11.67
N ARG A 132 13.15 -17.50 -11.71
CA ARG A 132 12.30 -17.91 -10.59
C ARG A 132 11.24 -18.89 -11.10
N ALA A 133 10.94 -19.89 -10.28
CA ALA A 133 9.89 -20.84 -10.59
C ALA A 133 8.53 -20.13 -10.65
N LEU A 134 7.74 -20.44 -11.68
CA LEU A 134 6.34 -20.04 -11.77
C LEU A 134 5.48 -21.24 -11.39
N ASP A 135 4.76 -21.10 -10.28
CA ASP A 135 3.84 -22.14 -9.81
C ASP A 135 2.65 -22.28 -10.78
N PRO A 136 2.20 -23.51 -11.13
CA PRO A 136 1.05 -23.73 -12.01
C PRO A 136 -0.25 -23.07 -11.54
N ALA A 137 -0.41 -22.82 -10.24
CA ALA A 137 -1.55 -22.12 -9.67
C ALA A 137 -1.48 -20.60 -9.84
N ALA A 138 -0.34 -20.03 -10.24
CA ALA A 138 -0.16 -18.58 -10.38
C ALA A 138 -1.17 -17.97 -11.35
N LYS A 139 -1.75 -16.84 -10.93
CA LYS A 139 -2.73 -16.04 -11.68
C LYS A 139 -2.32 -14.58 -11.80
N THR A 140 -1.62 -14.05 -10.81
CA THR A 140 -1.23 -12.65 -10.79
C THR A 140 0.21 -12.47 -10.34
N LEU A 141 0.83 -11.40 -10.86
CA LEU A 141 2.08 -10.86 -10.37
C LEU A 141 1.78 -9.49 -9.77
N ALA A 142 1.89 -9.33 -8.46
CA ALA A 142 1.64 -8.07 -7.76
C ALA A 142 2.95 -7.39 -7.39
N VAL A 143 3.24 -6.26 -8.03
CA VAL A 143 4.48 -5.51 -7.84
C VAL A 143 4.24 -4.33 -6.89
N ARG A 144 5.22 -4.10 -6.01
CA ARG A 144 5.30 -2.93 -5.15
C ARG A 144 6.72 -2.40 -5.15
N GLN A 145 6.87 -1.10 -5.39
CA GLN A 145 8.14 -0.39 -5.22
C GLN A 145 7.99 0.69 -4.15
N ALA A 146 8.95 0.77 -3.25
CA ALA A 146 8.90 1.63 -2.07
C ALA A 146 9.86 2.82 -2.20
N SER A 147 9.41 4.01 -1.80
CA SER A 147 10.27 5.21 -1.74
C SER A 147 9.91 6.06 -0.53
N TYR A 148 10.91 6.61 0.16
CA TYR A 148 10.69 7.59 1.23
C TYR A 148 10.45 9.01 0.69
N ASP A 149 11.31 9.46 -0.22
CA ASP A 149 11.16 10.74 -0.92
C ASP A 149 10.42 10.52 -2.23
N TRP A 150 9.22 11.08 -2.31
CA TRP A 150 8.30 10.82 -3.41
C TRP A 150 8.65 11.69 -4.61
N GLY A 151 8.91 11.05 -5.75
CA GLY A 151 9.25 11.77 -6.99
C GLY A 151 10.68 12.32 -7.01
N ALA A 152 11.54 11.84 -6.10
CA ALA A 152 12.99 11.92 -6.20
C ALA A 152 13.54 10.60 -6.78
N GLY A 153 14.60 10.69 -7.56
CA GLY A 153 15.15 9.54 -8.30
C GLY A 153 14.21 9.02 -9.39
N ASP A 154 14.63 7.90 -10.01
CA ASP A 154 13.82 7.19 -11.00
C ASP A 154 13.02 6.05 -10.35
N ASP A 155 11.70 6.04 -10.56
CA ASP A 155 10.84 4.89 -10.23
C ASP A 155 11.25 3.67 -11.09
N ALA A 156 11.11 2.46 -10.54
CA ALA A 156 11.35 1.23 -11.28
C ALA A 156 10.44 1.12 -12.51
N ARG A 157 10.97 0.60 -13.63
CA ARG A 157 10.23 0.42 -14.89
C ARG A 157 10.37 -1.01 -15.34
N LEU A 158 9.25 -1.73 -15.42
CA LEU A 158 9.23 -3.13 -15.82
C LEU A 158 8.38 -3.32 -17.08
N THR A 159 8.80 -4.26 -17.92
CA THR A 159 8.00 -4.86 -18.99
C THR A 159 7.71 -6.31 -18.63
N ILE A 160 6.69 -6.89 -19.24
CA ILE A 160 6.38 -8.32 -19.14
C ILE A 160 5.97 -8.84 -20.51
N GLU A 161 6.53 -9.97 -20.91
CA GLU A 161 6.23 -10.63 -22.17
C GLU A 161 6.04 -12.13 -21.94
N ARG A 162 5.00 -12.72 -22.56
CA ARG A 162 4.87 -14.18 -22.65
C ARG A 162 5.73 -14.68 -23.82
N ILE A 163 6.67 -15.60 -23.57
CA ILE A 163 7.71 -15.98 -24.54
C ILE A 163 7.61 -17.42 -25.07
N ASP A 164 6.74 -18.25 -24.49
CA ASP A 164 6.53 -19.65 -24.93
C ASP A 164 5.59 -19.80 -26.13
N ARG A 165 5.07 -18.69 -26.67
CA ARG A 165 4.20 -18.66 -27.85
C ARG A 165 4.35 -17.35 -28.62
N PRO A 166 4.04 -17.32 -29.93
CA PRO A 166 4.06 -16.08 -30.71
C PRO A 166 3.05 -15.06 -30.19
N VAL A 167 3.41 -13.77 -30.29
CA VAL A 167 2.45 -12.68 -30.07
C VAL A 167 1.38 -12.75 -31.17
N ALA A 168 0.17 -13.16 -30.79
CA ALA A 168 -0.95 -13.29 -31.71
C ALA A 168 -2.07 -12.30 -31.35
N SER A 169 -2.62 -11.64 -32.36
CA SER A 169 -3.82 -10.83 -32.19
C SER A 169 -5.05 -11.74 -32.15
N ALA A 170 -5.69 -11.83 -30.98
CA ALA A 170 -7.00 -12.46 -30.84
C ALA A 170 -8.03 -11.40 -30.43
N ARG A 171 -9.13 -11.30 -31.20
CA ARG A 171 -10.30 -10.53 -30.79
C ARG A 171 -10.99 -11.26 -29.64
N ILE A 172 -11.35 -10.53 -28.58
CA ILE A 172 -12.18 -11.06 -27.51
C ILE A 172 -13.57 -11.35 -28.10
N THR A 173 -14.04 -12.58 -27.93
CA THR A 173 -15.34 -12.99 -28.47
C THR A 173 -16.49 -12.25 -27.75
N PRO A 174 -17.67 -12.10 -28.38
CA PRO A 174 -18.82 -11.52 -27.68
C PRO A 174 -19.18 -12.25 -26.38
N ALA A 175 -19.05 -13.58 -26.36
CA ALA A 175 -19.32 -14.40 -25.17
C ALA A 175 -18.32 -14.12 -24.04
N GLU A 176 -17.02 -14.03 -24.35
CA GLU A 176 -16.00 -13.72 -23.35
C GLU A 176 -16.12 -12.27 -22.85
N THR A 177 -16.43 -11.32 -23.73
CA THR A 177 -16.75 -9.94 -23.36
C THR A 177 -17.92 -9.89 -22.37
N ALA A 178 -19.02 -10.60 -22.66
CA ALA A 178 -20.19 -10.65 -21.77
C ALA A 178 -19.82 -11.21 -20.38
N LYS A 179 -19.03 -12.30 -20.34
CA LYS A 179 -18.54 -12.90 -19.09
C LYS A 179 -17.69 -11.93 -18.27
N ARG A 180 -16.72 -11.24 -18.91
CA ARG A 180 -15.85 -10.26 -18.24
C ARG A 180 -16.63 -9.08 -17.70
N LEU A 181 -17.62 -8.58 -18.45
CA LEU A 181 -18.51 -7.51 -17.99
C LEU A 181 -19.38 -7.94 -16.81
N GLN A 182 -19.88 -9.18 -16.78
CA GLN A 182 -20.61 -9.71 -15.62
C GLN A 182 -19.71 -9.83 -14.38
N ARG A 183 -18.46 -10.29 -14.53
CA ARG A 183 -17.47 -10.32 -13.44
C ARG A 183 -17.12 -8.91 -12.95
N LEU A 184 -17.02 -7.94 -13.86
CA LEU A 184 -16.81 -6.54 -13.53
C LEU A 184 -17.99 -5.95 -12.75
N LEU A 185 -19.23 -6.21 -13.18
CA LEU A 185 -20.43 -5.68 -12.50
C LEU A 185 -20.62 -6.24 -11.08
N SER A 186 -20.14 -7.45 -10.80
CA SER A 186 -20.13 -8.05 -9.46
C SER A 186 -18.89 -7.67 -8.62
N HIS A 187 -17.89 -7.03 -9.22
CA HIS A 187 -16.64 -6.71 -8.55
C HIS A 187 -16.80 -5.68 -7.41
N PRO A 188 -17.59 -4.59 -7.54
CA PRO A 188 -17.77 -3.63 -6.45
C PRO A 188 -18.27 -4.25 -5.15
N GLU A 189 -19.20 -5.19 -5.20
CA GLU A 189 -19.70 -5.88 -4.01
C GLU A 189 -18.59 -6.69 -3.33
N ARG A 190 -17.79 -7.44 -4.10
CA ARG A 190 -16.68 -8.23 -3.56
C ARG A 190 -15.59 -7.35 -2.97
N PHE A 191 -15.18 -6.31 -3.69
CA PHE A 191 -14.07 -5.44 -3.32
C PHE A 191 -14.42 -4.53 -2.14
N ALA A 192 -15.54 -3.81 -2.20
CA ALA A 192 -15.98 -3.01 -1.05
C ALA A 192 -16.37 -3.90 0.15
N GLY A 193 -16.95 -5.08 -0.12
CA GLY A 193 -17.26 -6.07 0.89
C GLY A 193 -16.03 -6.56 1.67
N LEU A 194 -14.88 -6.73 1.00
CA LEU A 194 -13.60 -7.04 1.65
C LEU A 194 -13.23 -5.98 2.68
N ALA A 195 -13.24 -4.71 2.28
CA ALA A 195 -12.86 -3.62 3.16
C ALA A 195 -13.81 -3.43 4.35
N LEU A 196 -15.12 -3.52 4.11
CA LEU A 196 -16.12 -3.43 5.16
C LEU A 196 -16.01 -4.60 6.16
N LYS A 197 -15.75 -5.82 5.69
CA LYS A 197 -15.53 -6.99 6.55
C LYS A 197 -14.26 -6.84 7.37
N PHE A 198 -13.17 -6.35 6.78
CA PHE A 198 -11.94 -6.07 7.50
C PHE A 198 -12.16 -5.10 8.66
N MET A 199 -12.77 -3.94 8.39
CA MET A 199 -13.04 -2.94 9.43
C MET A 199 -14.04 -3.43 10.49
N ALA A 200 -15.04 -4.23 10.09
CA ALA A 200 -15.93 -4.89 11.06
C ALA A 200 -15.15 -5.86 11.98
N GLY A 201 -14.20 -6.61 11.42
CA GLY A 201 -13.29 -7.47 12.17
C GLY A 201 -12.42 -6.67 13.16
N GLN A 202 -11.83 -5.56 12.72
CA GLN A 202 -11.05 -4.68 13.60
C GLN A 202 -11.90 -4.11 14.75
N ARG A 203 -13.13 -3.70 14.48
CA ARG A 203 -14.07 -3.23 15.51
C ARG A 203 -14.45 -4.31 16.51
N ALA A 204 -14.65 -5.55 16.05
CA ALA A 204 -14.98 -6.67 16.91
C ALA A 204 -13.89 -7.02 17.92
N LYS A 205 -12.62 -6.64 17.66
CA LYS A 205 -11.50 -6.80 18.59
C LYS A 205 -11.56 -5.83 19.78
N GLN A 206 -12.35 -4.76 19.69
CA GLN A 206 -12.49 -3.73 20.74
C GLN A 206 -11.16 -3.04 21.14
N LEU A 207 -10.20 -2.98 20.21
CA LEU A 207 -8.91 -2.33 20.39
C LEU A 207 -8.98 -0.86 19.96
N LEU A 208 -9.66 -0.03 20.76
CA LEU A 208 -9.75 1.41 20.54
C LEU A 208 -8.55 2.12 21.17
N ASN A 209 -7.87 2.98 20.39
CA ASN A 209 -6.64 3.68 20.79
C ASN A 209 -5.57 2.71 21.34
N ALA A 210 -5.52 1.51 20.76
CA ALA A 210 -4.58 0.46 21.14
C ALA A 210 -4.15 -0.31 19.89
N PHE A 211 -2.95 -0.87 19.92
CA PHE A 211 -2.40 -1.65 18.83
C PHE A 211 -2.42 -3.14 19.14
N GLU A 212 -2.70 -3.95 18.11
CA GLU A 212 -2.28 -5.34 18.06
C GLU A 212 -1.04 -5.48 17.18
N HIS A 213 -0.22 -6.49 17.46
CA HIS A 213 0.79 -6.97 16.53
C HIS A 213 0.14 -8.00 15.60
N ASP A 214 0.29 -7.81 14.30
CA ASP A 214 -0.25 -8.70 13.27
C ASP A 214 0.85 -9.13 12.30
N ASP A 215 0.73 -10.35 11.77
CA ASP A 215 1.57 -10.85 10.69
C ASP A 215 0.71 -11.04 9.43
N TRP A 216 0.86 -10.08 8.52
CA TRP A 216 0.18 -10.07 7.22
C TRP A 216 0.85 -10.95 6.15
N ALA A 217 1.94 -11.68 6.48
CA ALA A 217 2.60 -12.58 5.54
C ALA A 217 1.59 -13.56 4.91
N GLY A 218 1.66 -13.71 3.58
CA GLY A 218 0.75 -14.56 2.81
C GLY A 218 -0.68 -14.03 2.62
N ARG A 219 -1.04 -12.88 3.23
CA ARG A 219 -2.36 -12.21 3.12
C ARG A 219 -2.27 -10.81 2.49
N GLY A 220 -1.28 -10.59 1.63
CA GLY A 220 -1.00 -9.31 0.97
C GLY A 220 0.09 -8.45 1.63
N GLY A 221 0.54 -8.83 2.83
CA GLY A 221 1.72 -8.24 3.48
C GLY A 221 3.04 -8.62 2.84
N VAL A 222 4.15 -8.10 3.36
CA VAL A 222 5.51 -8.54 3.03
C VAL A 222 5.99 -9.43 4.17
N THR A 223 6.62 -10.56 3.83
CA THR A 223 7.25 -11.48 4.80
C THR A 223 8.35 -10.76 5.59
N GLY A 224 8.44 -11.00 6.91
CA GLY A 224 9.45 -10.36 7.76
C GLY A 224 9.12 -8.91 8.15
N GLN A 225 7.87 -8.49 8.01
CA GLN A 225 7.38 -7.21 8.52
C GLN A 225 6.69 -7.38 9.88
N HIS A 226 6.97 -6.47 10.82
CA HIS A 226 6.15 -6.29 12.01
C HIS A 226 5.06 -5.27 11.68
N TYR A 227 3.80 -5.70 11.66
CA TYR A 227 2.66 -4.80 11.55
C TYR A 227 2.08 -4.53 12.92
N TYR A 228 1.88 -3.26 13.23
CA TYR A 228 1.03 -2.84 14.32
C TYR A 228 -0.16 -2.10 13.75
N GLN A 229 -1.36 -2.54 14.09
CA GLN A 229 -2.59 -1.90 13.63
C GLN A 229 -3.55 -1.70 14.79
N GLY A 230 -4.33 -0.63 14.75
CA GLY A 230 -5.23 -0.26 15.83
C GLY A 230 -6.29 0.68 15.34
N LEU A 231 -7.47 0.67 15.96
CA LEU A 231 -8.46 1.71 15.71
C LEU A 231 -8.05 2.95 16.50
N PHE A 232 -8.20 4.12 15.91
CA PHE A 232 -8.08 5.39 16.63
C PHE A 232 -9.44 6.06 16.76
N ARG A 233 -9.63 6.81 17.85
CA ARG A 233 -10.74 7.75 18.03
C ARG A 233 -10.26 8.97 18.81
N ILE A 234 -10.55 10.14 18.27
CA ILE A 234 -10.28 11.45 18.85
C ILE A 234 -11.57 11.99 19.46
N GLU A 235 -11.59 12.07 20.78
CA GLU A 235 -12.68 12.71 21.51
C GLU A 235 -12.61 14.25 21.37
N PRO A 236 -13.72 14.99 21.55
CA PRO A 236 -13.71 16.45 21.51
C PRO A 236 -12.65 17.06 22.45
N GLY A 237 -11.82 17.97 21.94
CA GLY A 237 -10.75 18.62 22.72
C GLY A 237 -9.56 17.72 23.08
N GLN A 238 -9.50 16.50 22.54
CA GLN A 238 -8.38 15.58 22.70
C GLN A 238 -7.59 15.47 21.40
N LEU A 239 -6.39 14.91 21.52
CA LEU A 239 -5.57 14.38 20.44
C LEU A 239 -4.94 13.05 20.91
N LEU A 240 -4.33 12.31 19.98
CA LEU A 240 -3.60 11.09 20.31
C LEU A 240 -2.11 11.28 20.04
N ILE A 241 -1.29 10.85 20.99
CA ILE A 241 0.17 10.75 20.81
C ILE A 241 0.51 9.28 20.59
N LEU A 242 1.04 8.98 19.41
CA LEU A 242 1.70 7.73 19.11
C LEU A 242 3.15 7.84 19.56
N GLU A 243 3.62 6.92 20.40
CA GLU A 243 5.02 6.82 20.82
C GLU A 243 5.55 5.40 20.55
N THR A 244 6.78 5.30 20.05
CA THR A 244 7.50 4.02 19.95
C THR A 244 9.02 4.24 19.96
N ALA A 245 9.76 3.23 20.41
CA ALA A 245 11.20 3.18 20.15
C ALA A 245 11.44 2.81 18.68
N LEU A 246 12.64 3.10 18.17
CA LEU A 246 13.04 2.64 16.84
C LEU A 246 13.84 1.33 16.94
N PRO A 247 13.69 0.41 15.96
CA PRO A 247 14.65 -0.67 15.78
C PRO A 247 16.06 -0.11 15.54
N GLU A 248 17.10 -0.86 15.94
CA GLU A 248 18.49 -0.47 15.69
C GLU A 248 18.78 -0.35 14.19
N THR A 249 18.27 -1.27 13.38
CA THR A 249 18.31 -1.20 11.92
C THR A 249 16.96 -1.58 11.34
N VAL A 250 16.57 -0.92 10.26
CA VAL A 250 15.32 -1.18 9.54
C VAL A 250 15.48 -0.78 8.08
N ARG A 251 15.03 -1.61 7.13
CA ARG A 251 15.06 -1.29 5.69
C ARG A 251 14.01 -0.24 5.33
N TYR A 252 12.82 -0.36 5.91
CA TYR A 252 11.72 0.58 5.69
C TYR A 252 10.71 0.57 6.85
N TRP A 253 10.13 1.74 7.10
CA TRP A 253 9.03 1.88 8.05
C TRP A 253 8.18 3.12 7.78
N ASN A 254 6.91 3.04 8.16
CA ASN A 254 6.02 4.18 8.20
C ASN A 254 4.89 4.03 9.21
N VAL A 255 4.25 5.15 9.52
CA VAL A 255 2.92 5.21 10.14
C VAL A 255 1.95 5.85 9.16
N GLN A 256 0.77 5.27 9.02
CA GLN A 256 -0.31 5.84 8.20
C GLN A 256 -1.67 5.75 8.88
N LEU A 257 -2.56 6.66 8.50
CA LEU A 257 -3.97 6.64 8.84
C LEU A 257 -4.81 6.11 7.68
N SER A 258 -5.87 5.37 8.03
CA SER A 258 -6.95 4.99 7.14
C SER A 258 -8.30 5.42 7.71
N ASP A 259 -9.25 5.73 6.84
CA ASP A 259 -10.61 6.10 7.17
C ASP A 259 -11.43 4.89 7.69
N PRO A 260 -12.67 5.09 8.18
CA PRO A 260 -13.53 4.00 8.67
C PRO A 260 -13.93 2.93 7.63
N LEU A 261 -13.59 3.13 6.35
CA LEU A 261 -13.81 2.24 5.22
C LEU A 261 -12.52 1.55 4.74
N TRP A 262 -11.42 1.70 5.50
CA TRP A 262 -10.10 1.17 5.19
C TRP A 262 -9.45 1.79 3.94
N ASN A 263 -9.88 2.96 3.49
CA ASN A 263 -9.09 3.71 2.51
C ASN A 263 -7.99 4.46 3.25
N ALA A 264 -6.80 4.59 2.69
CA ALA A 264 -5.80 5.46 3.31
C ALA A 264 -6.32 6.91 3.30
N VAL A 265 -6.17 7.64 4.40
CA VAL A 265 -6.57 9.05 4.45
C VAL A 265 -5.76 9.82 3.41
N ASP A 266 -6.36 10.80 2.72
CA ASP A 266 -5.81 11.51 1.55
C ASP A 266 -4.38 12.02 1.76
N TRP A 267 -3.40 11.18 1.43
CA TRP A 267 -1.98 11.45 1.65
C TRP A 267 -1.41 12.39 0.59
N LEU A 268 -2.16 12.69 -0.47
CA LEU A 268 -1.75 13.65 -1.49
C LEU A 268 -1.87 15.08 -0.96
N ASN A 269 -2.94 15.37 -0.22
CA ASN A 269 -3.26 16.72 0.25
C ASN A 269 -3.10 16.89 1.77
N HIS A 270 -2.99 15.80 2.53
CA HIS A 270 -2.80 15.82 3.98
C HIS A 270 -1.52 15.08 4.38
N GLN A 271 -0.94 15.46 5.52
CA GLN A 271 0.12 14.69 6.16
C GLN A 271 -0.51 13.55 6.97
N SER A 272 -1.19 12.62 6.30
CA SER A 272 -1.86 11.47 6.92
C SER A 272 -0.96 10.25 7.13
N SER A 273 0.30 10.37 6.74
CA SER A 273 1.35 9.38 6.98
C SER A 273 2.71 10.05 7.10
N VAL A 274 3.58 9.42 7.88
CA VAL A 274 4.98 9.79 8.08
C VAL A 274 5.82 8.53 7.96
N ASN A 275 6.90 8.61 7.18
CA ASN A 275 7.82 7.51 6.93
C ASN A 275 9.23 7.81 7.46
N GLY A 276 10.13 6.82 7.45
CA GLY A 276 11.49 6.98 7.98
C GLY A 276 12.36 8.05 7.33
N GLY A 277 12.07 8.48 6.09
CA GLY A 277 12.77 9.62 5.47
C GLY A 277 12.11 10.97 5.73
N GLN A 278 10.93 11.00 6.35
CA GLN A 278 10.16 12.21 6.67
C GLN A 278 10.10 12.48 8.18
N ALA A 279 10.23 11.44 9.00
CA ALA A 279 10.09 11.51 10.45
C ALA A 279 11.21 12.34 11.10
N GLN A 280 10.83 13.20 12.05
CA GLN A 280 11.78 13.80 12.97
C GLN A 280 11.82 12.98 14.26
N ILE A 281 12.99 12.43 14.60
CA ILE A 281 13.17 11.63 15.82
C ILE A 281 13.45 12.58 16.98
N ASP A 282 12.81 12.32 18.11
CA ASP A 282 12.99 13.10 19.33
C ASP A 282 14.38 12.91 19.94
N SER A 283 14.82 13.85 20.78
CA SER A 283 16.14 13.82 21.42
C SER A 283 16.38 12.65 22.37
N ASP A 284 15.32 12.02 22.87
CA ASP A 284 15.37 10.78 23.66
C ASP A 284 15.44 9.51 22.79
N GLY A 285 15.56 9.66 21.47
CA GLY A 285 15.71 8.57 20.51
C GLY A 285 14.41 7.85 20.17
N LYS A 286 13.25 8.38 20.58
CA LYS A 286 11.94 7.81 20.25
C LYS A 286 11.30 8.51 19.06
N PHE A 287 10.42 7.79 18.38
CA PHE A 287 9.50 8.38 17.43
C PHE A 287 8.20 8.73 18.13
N ARG A 288 7.79 10.01 18.05
CA ARG A 288 6.46 10.46 18.45
C ARG A 288 5.73 11.12 17.30
N ALA A 289 4.48 10.75 17.10
CA ALA A 289 3.57 11.40 16.15
C ALA A 289 2.27 11.79 16.84
N VAL A 290 1.67 12.89 16.39
CA VAL A 290 0.43 13.42 16.95
C VAL A 290 -0.69 13.26 15.94
N ILE A 291 -1.72 12.49 16.29
CA ILE A 291 -2.95 12.36 15.49
C ILE A 291 -3.95 13.38 16.02
N ALA A 292 -4.22 14.42 15.23
CA ALA A 292 -5.06 15.55 15.63
C ALA A 292 -5.84 16.12 14.43
N LEU A 293 -7.05 16.61 14.68
CA LEU A 293 -7.93 17.20 13.64
C LEU A 293 -7.44 18.56 13.13
N GLU A 294 -6.69 19.29 13.94
CA GLU A 294 -6.10 20.59 13.61
C GLU A 294 -4.58 20.49 13.74
N ASP A 295 -3.83 21.28 12.95
CA ASP A 295 -2.37 21.26 12.98
C ASP A 295 -1.87 21.70 14.37
N PRO A 296 -1.22 20.79 15.14
CA PRO A 296 -0.75 21.11 16.48
C PRO A 296 0.61 21.82 16.47
N GLY A 297 1.18 22.14 15.30
CA GLY A 297 2.46 22.82 15.15
C GLY A 297 3.67 21.94 15.51
N VAL A 298 3.56 20.62 15.33
CA VAL A 298 4.66 19.65 15.55
C VAL A 298 5.10 19.01 14.23
N PRO A 299 6.35 18.53 14.10
CA PRO A 299 6.84 17.93 12.86
C PRO A 299 6.01 16.73 12.40
N ASN A 300 5.89 15.74 13.28
CA ASN A 300 5.23 14.46 13.00
C ASN A 300 3.73 14.53 13.29
N TRP A 301 3.02 15.42 12.61
CA TRP A 301 1.57 15.44 12.64
C TRP A 301 1.00 14.37 11.69
N LEU A 302 -0.06 13.70 12.13
CA LEU A 302 -0.88 12.79 11.35
C LEU A 302 -2.29 13.38 11.26
N ASP A 303 -2.59 14.01 10.13
CA ASP A 303 -3.88 14.62 9.85
C ASP A 303 -4.88 13.55 9.38
N PRO A 304 -5.98 13.30 10.11
CA PRO A 304 -7.01 12.34 9.71
C PRO A 304 -8.00 12.93 8.68
N ALA A 305 -7.78 14.14 8.17
CA ALA A 305 -8.60 14.83 7.17
C ALA A 305 -10.08 14.94 7.57
N GLY A 306 -10.33 15.29 8.83
CA GLY A 306 -11.67 15.46 9.40
C GLY A 306 -12.28 14.19 10.00
N TRP A 307 -11.70 13.01 9.78
CA TRP A 307 -12.17 11.78 10.42
C TRP A 307 -11.81 11.75 11.90
N ARG A 308 -12.81 11.60 12.77
CA ARG A 308 -12.60 11.44 14.22
C ARG A 308 -12.20 10.03 14.62
N ASP A 309 -12.54 9.04 13.80
CA ASP A 309 -12.15 7.65 14.01
C ASP A 309 -11.71 7.01 12.70
N GLY A 310 -10.96 5.92 12.81
CA GLY A 310 -10.36 5.23 11.69
C GLY A 310 -9.39 4.15 12.16
N LEU A 311 -8.47 3.77 11.28
CA LEU A 311 -7.39 2.83 11.58
C LEU A 311 -6.05 3.55 11.50
N VAL A 312 -5.13 3.21 12.39
CA VAL A 312 -3.72 3.58 12.29
C VAL A 312 -2.88 2.32 12.15
N MET A 313 -1.85 2.39 11.32
CA MET A 313 -0.94 1.28 11.07
C MET A 313 0.50 1.76 11.08
N LEU A 314 1.35 1.04 11.81
CA LEU A 314 2.80 1.15 11.81
C LEU A 314 3.38 -0.13 11.18
N ARG A 315 4.42 0.03 10.36
CA ARG A 315 5.13 -1.11 9.74
C ARG A 315 6.61 -0.99 10.01
N TRP A 316 7.24 -2.07 10.47
CA TRP A 316 8.70 -2.23 10.46
C TRP A 316 9.06 -3.32 9.46
N THR A 317 9.89 -3.01 8.46
CA THR A 317 10.26 -3.93 7.38
C THR A 317 11.72 -4.29 7.44
N GLU A 318 11.99 -5.60 7.56
CA GLU A 318 13.35 -6.14 7.70
C GLU A 318 14.10 -5.40 8.81
N ALA A 319 13.46 -5.34 9.98
CA ALA A 319 13.97 -4.66 11.15
C ALA A 319 14.60 -5.65 12.14
N THR A 320 15.61 -5.22 12.90
CA THR A 320 16.23 -6.06 13.94
C THR A 320 15.29 -6.35 15.12
N SER A 321 14.27 -5.52 15.30
CA SER A 321 13.22 -5.71 16.30
C SER A 321 11.93 -5.02 15.82
N GLY A 322 10.81 -5.34 16.46
CA GLY A 322 9.55 -4.61 16.30
C GLY A 322 9.15 -3.96 17.63
N PRO A 323 9.61 -2.73 17.94
CA PRO A 323 9.12 -2.01 19.10
C PRO A 323 7.63 -1.69 18.94
N ALA A 324 6.84 -2.10 19.93
CA ALA A 324 5.40 -1.89 19.91
C ALA A 324 5.07 -0.41 20.17
N PRO A 325 4.24 0.22 19.33
CA PRO A 325 3.76 1.56 19.56
C PRO A 325 2.68 1.59 20.63
N ILE A 326 2.59 2.71 21.34
CA ILE A 326 1.49 3.05 22.24
C ILE A 326 0.74 4.27 21.72
N LEU A 327 -0.57 4.34 21.96
CA LEU A 327 -1.39 5.54 21.73
C LEU A 327 -1.87 6.06 23.08
N THR A 328 -1.64 7.34 23.32
CA THR A 328 -2.09 8.02 24.53
C THR A 328 -3.02 9.17 24.14
N SER A 329 -4.23 9.19 24.68
CA SER A 329 -5.13 10.34 24.55
C SER A 329 -4.73 11.41 25.55
N VAL A 330 -4.58 12.65 25.07
CA VAL A 330 -4.30 13.80 25.93
C VAL A 330 -5.13 15.02 25.50
N PRO A 331 -5.46 15.95 26.43
CA PRO A 331 -6.05 17.22 26.07
C PRO A 331 -5.16 18.01 25.11
N CYS A 332 -5.76 18.68 24.12
CA CYS A 332 -4.99 19.49 23.15
C CYS A 332 -4.11 20.54 23.83
N ALA A 333 -4.60 21.13 24.93
CA ALA A 333 -3.87 22.14 25.71
C ALA A 333 -2.61 21.60 26.39
N ASP A 334 -2.56 20.28 26.65
CA ASP A 334 -1.48 19.65 27.40
C ASP A 334 -0.39 19.08 26.48
N LEU A 335 -0.56 19.13 25.16
CA LEU A 335 0.33 18.50 24.18
C LEU A 335 1.82 18.73 24.47
N ARG A 336 2.20 20.00 24.72
CA ARG A 336 3.60 20.36 24.92
C ARG A 336 4.21 19.76 26.18
N ALA A 337 3.42 19.47 27.21
CA ALA A 337 3.89 18.78 28.40
C ALA A 337 4.17 17.28 28.17
N HIS A 338 3.62 16.71 27.10
CA HIS A 338 3.80 15.30 26.72
C HIS A 338 4.86 15.08 25.63
N LEU A 339 5.52 16.14 25.17
CA LEU A 339 6.59 16.09 24.18
C LEU A 339 7.91 16.55 24.80
N PRO A 340 9.06 16.11 24.27
CA PRO A 340 10.36 16.67 24.62
C PRO A 340 10.38 18.20 24.51
N CYS A 341 11.11 18.85 25.41
CA CYS A 341 11.16 20.31 25.46
C CYS A 341 11.79 20.94 24.21
N ASP A 342 12.56 20.17 23.44
CA ASP A 342 13.21 20.56 22.20
C ASP A 342 12.41 20.17 20.94
N THR A 343 11.21 19.58 21.07
CA THR A 343 10.34 19.35 19.91
C THR A 343 10.03 20.69 19.23
N PRO A 344 10.43 20.90 17.96
CA PRO A 344 10.32 22.20 17.33
C PRO A 344 8.86 22.61 17.08
N LEU A 345 8.65 23.91 16.90
CA LEU A 345 7.39 24.47 16.45
C LEU A 345 7.41 24.58 14.93
N ILE A 346 6.43 23.98 14.26
CA ILE A 346 6.21 24.13 12.83
C ILE A 346 5.26 25.30 12.61
N THR A 347 5.69 26.29 11.81
CA THR A 347 4.84 27.42 11.45
C THR A 347 3.84 27.01 10.35
N PRO A 348 2.71 27.72 10.21
CA PRO A 348 1.76 27.48 9.12
C PRO A 348 2.42 27.53 7.72
N GLU A 349 3.37 28.44 7.50
CA GLU A 349 4.09 28.56 6.22
C GLU A 349 4.98 27.34 5.96
N ALA A 350 5.67 26.85 7.00
CA ALA A 350 6.49 25.64 6.90
C ALA A 350 5.61 24.39 6.65
N ARG A 351 4.45 24.30 7.30
CA ARG A 351 3.45 23.25 7.05
C ARG A 351 2.98 23.27 5.60
N GLU A 352 2.56 24.44 5.11
CA GLU A 352 2.08 24.61 3.74
C GLU A 352 3.16 24.23 2.72
N ALA A 353 4.42 24.63 2.97
CA ALA A 353 5.55 24.26 2.12
C ALA A 353 5.76 22.73 2.07
N ALA A 354 5.67 22.05 3.22
CA ALA A 354 5.77 20.59 3.33
C ALA A 354 4.63 19.88 2.58
N LEU A 355 3.38 20.32 2.77
CA LEU A 355 2.21 19.76 2.06
C LEU A 355 2.31 19.97 0.55
N ARG A 356 2.79 21.13 0.09
CA ARG A 356 3.04 21.37 -1.34
C ARG A 356 4.15 20.50 -1.90
N HIS A 357 5.23 20.29 -1.14
CA HIS A 357 6.32 19.38 -1.55
C HIS A 357 5.78 17.96 -1.72
N ARG A 358 5.06 17.46 -0.72
CA ARG A 358 4.38 16.16 -0.74
C ARG A 358 3.45 16.02 -1.95
N ARG A 359 2.59 17.02 -2.19
CA ARG A 359 1.67 17.03 -3.34
C ARG A 359 2.39 16.93 -4.67
N ARG A 360 3.48 17.69 -4.86
CA ARG A 360 4.31 17.60 -6.07
C ARG A 360 4.95 16.22 -6.20
N GLY A 361 5.46 15.66 -5.10
CA GLY A 361 6.07 14.34 -5.09
C GLY A 361 5.13 13.26 -5.58
N VAL A 362 3.93 13.16 -5.00
CA VAL A 362 2.90 12.18 -5.43
C VAL A 362 2.42 12.40 -6.87
N GLN A 363 2.49 13.63 -7.40
CA GLN A 363 2.15 13.92 -8.80
C GLN A 363 3.24 13.49 -9.79
N ARG A 364 4.51 13.45 -9.37
CA ARG A 364 5.64 13.00 -10.20
C ARG A 364 5.74 11.49 -10.30
N ARG A 365 5.23 10.77 -9.30
CA ARG A 365 5.21 9.31 -9.27
C ARG A 365 4.37 8.74 -10.40
N ARG A 366 4.84 7.63 -10.95
CA ARG A 366 4.09 6.89 -11.96
C ARG A 366 2.81 6.32 -11.35
N ARG A 367 1.66 6.69 -11.91
CA ARG A 367 0.33 6.16 -11.53
C ARG A 367 -0.16 5.07 -12.47
N TRP A 368 0.51 4.93 -13.61
CA TRP A 368 0.34 3.91 -14.64
C TRP A 368 1.62 3.81 -15.47
#